data_AF-A0A352EYZ5-F1
#
_entry.id   AF-A0A352EYZ5-F1
#
_cell.length_a   1.000
_cell.length_b   1.000
_cell.length_c   1.000
_cell.angle_alpha   90.00
_cell.angle_beta   90.00
_cell.angle_gamma   90.00
#
_symmetry.space_group_name_H-M   'P 1'
#
loop_
_entity.id
_entity.type
_entity.pdbx_description
1 polymer ?
#
loop_
_entity_poly.entity_id
_entity_poly.type
_entity_poly.pdbx_seq_one_letter_code
_entity_poly.pdbx_strand_id
1 'polypeptide(L)' 'DKDNTTIVEGNGKHSDIEGRVKTLRAQIEETSSDYDREKLQERLAKLVGGVAVIKVGAATETEMKE' A
#
# COMPACT_ATOMS: atom_id res chain seq x y z
N ASP A 1 15.55 -1.30 8.62
CA ASP A 1 14.08 -1.35 8.51
C ASP A 1 13.37 -1.52 9.85
N LYS A 2 13.83 -0.82 10.90
CA LYS A 2 13.32 -1.05 12.26
C LYS A 2 12.03 -0.28 12.57
N ASP A 3 11.73 0.74 11.76
CA ASP A 3 10.62 1.68 11.97
C ASP A 3 9.46 1.50 10.98
N ASN A 4 9.54 0.51 10.09
CA ASN A 4 8.53 0.24 9.08
C ASN A 4 7.66 -0.96 9.48
N THR A 5 6.36 -0.85 9.24
CA THR A 5 5.39 -1.95 9.43
C THR A 5 4.71 -2.26 8.10
N THR A 6 4.78 -3.52 7.67
CA THR A 6 4.12 -3.99 6.45
C THR A 6 3.00 -4.95 6.81
N ILE A 7 1.81 -4.69 6.28
CA ILE A 7 0.66 -5.59 6.39
C ILE A 7 0.50 -6.27 5.03
N VAL A 8 0.56 -7.60 5.02
CA VAL A 8 0.40 -8.45 3.84
C VAL A 8 -0.86 -9.29 4.04
N GLU A 9 -1.62 -9.55 2.97
CA GLU A 9 -2.88 -10.33 3.01
C GLU A 9 -3.95 -9.77 3.97
N GLY A 10 -4.21 -8.46 3.91
CA GLY A 10 -5.29 -7.84 4.69
C GLY A 10 -6.67 -8.37 4.28
N ASN A 11 -7.51 -8.74 5.26
CA ASN A 11 -8.88 -9.26 5.06
C ASN A 11 -9.93 -8.16 4.80
N GLY A 12 -9.53 -7.01 4.27
CA GLY A 12 -10.46 -5.93 3.91
C GLY A 12 -11.23 -6.25 2.63
N LYS A 13 -12.48 -5.77 2.50
CA LYS A 13 -13.23 -5.92 1.26
C LYS A 13 -12.64 -5.03 0.17
N HIS A 14 -12.55 -5.54 -1.05
CA HIS A 14 -12.06 -4.76 -2.19
C HIS A 14 -12.88 -3.49 -2.43
N SER A 15 -14.21 -3.58 -2.26
CA SER A 15 -15.14 -2.44 -2.35
C SER A 15 -14.80 -1.29 -1.41
N ASP A 16 -14.31 -1.60 -0.21
CA ASP A 16 -13.99 -0.59 0.80
C ASP A 16 -12.71 0.16 0.42
N ILE A 17 -11.75 -0.55 -0.20
CA ILE A 17 -10.52 0.03 -0.75
C ILE A 17 -10.85 0.95 -1.93
N GLU A 18 -11.67 0.49 -2.88
CA GLU A 18 -12.12 1.30 -4.02
C GLU A 18 -12.88 2.54 -3.57
N GLY A 19 -13.80 2.38 -2.61
CA GLY A 19 -14.52 3.49 -1.99
C GLY A 19 -13.57 4.52 -1.40
N ARG A 20 -12.55 4.05 -0.66
CA ARG A 20 -11.54 4.93 -0.07
C ARG A 20 -10.68 5.65 -1.13
N VAL A 21 -10.29 4.95 -2.19
CA VAL A 21 -9.54 5.51 -3.33
C VAL A 21 -10.35 6.64 -3.98
N LYS A 22 -11.65 6.43 -4.20
CA LYS A 22 -12.54 7.45 -4.77
C LYS A 22 -12.61 8.69 -3.87
N THR A 23 -12.79 8.51 -2.56
CA THR A 23 -12.81 9.63 -1.60
C THR A 23 -11.50 10.42 -1.63
N LEU A 24 -10.35 9.74 -1.66
CA LEU A 24 -9.05 10.42 -1.67
C LEU A 24 -8.81 11.20 -2.96
N ARG A 25 -9.24 10.67 -4.11
CA ARG A 25 -9.16 11.40 -5.39
C ARG A 25 -9.97 12.70 -5.36
N ALA A 26 -11.20 12.66 -4.85
CA ALA A 26 -12.02 13.87 -4.69
C ALA A 26 -11.35 14.89 -3.75
N GLN A 27 -10.81 14.44 -2.61
CA GLN A 27 -10.10 15.31 -1.67
C GLN A 27 -8.85 15.97 -2.26
N ILE A 28 -8.14 15.28 -3.17
CA ILE A 28 -6.98 15.82 -3.89
C ILE A 28 -7.40 16.95 -4.85
N GLU A 29 -8.56 16.81 -5.51
CA GLU A 29 -9.08 17.81 -6.43
C GLU A 29 -9.60 19.05 -5.70
N GLU A 30 -10.22 18.86 -4.53
CA GLU A 30 -10.76 19.95 -3.72
C GLU A 30 -9.70 20.73 -2.93
N THR A 31 -8.55 20.12 -2.62
CA THR A 31 -7.51 20.80 -1.85
C THR A 31 -6.71 21.80 -2.67
N SER A 32 -6.61 23.02 -2.14
CA SER A 32 -5.74 24.09 -2.64
C SER A 32 -4.37 24.13 -1.96
N SER A 33 -4.16 23.31 -0.92
CA SER A 33 -2.90 23.20 -0.19
C SER A 33 -2.01 22.16 -0.87
N ASP A 34 -0.84 22.59 -1.33
CA ASP A 34 0.15 21.69 -1.95
C ASP A 34 0.65 20.62 -0.98
N TYR A 35 0.78 20.97 0.31
CA TYR A 35 1.15 20.03 1.36
C TYR A 35 0.11 18.91 1.52
N ASP A 36 -1.18 19.28 1.57
CA ASP A 36 -2.26 18.29 1.71
C ASP A 36 -2.39 17.43 0.46
N ARG A 37 -2.21 18.04 -0.72
CA ARG A 37 -2.18 17.34 -2.01
C ARG A 37 -1.10 16.26 -2.02
N GLU A 38 0.12 16.60 -1.62
CA GLU A 38 1.25 15.66 -1.56
C GLU A 38 0.94 14.50 -0.59
N LYS A 39 0.43 14.80 0.61
CA LYS A 39 0.13 13.78 1.61
C LYS A 39 -1.03 12.87 1.22
N LEU A 40 -2.07 13.41 0.56
CA LEU A 40 -3.16 12.61 0.03
C LEU A 40 -2.70 11.71 -1.13
N GLN A 41 -1.79 12.20 -1.98
CA GLN A 41 -1.19 11.40 -3.06
C GLN A 41 -0.32 10.27 -2.51
N GLU A 42 0.52 10.51 -1.49
CA GLU A 42 1.30 9.46 -0.81
C GLU A 42 0.36 8.36 -0.28
N ARG A 43 -0.72 8.75 0.40
CA ARG A 43 -1.70 7.81 0.93
C ARG A 43 -2.43 7.03 -0.17
N LEU A 44 -2.82 7.70 -1.25
CA LEU A 44 -3.45 7.07 -2.40
C LEU A 44 -2.52 6.03 -3.04
N ALA A 45 -1.24 6.37 -3.21
CA ALA A 45 -0.25 5.47 -3.77
C ALA A 45 -0.07 4.21 -2.93
N LYS A 46 -0.08 4.32 -1.59
CA LYS A 46 -0.01 3.15 -0.69
C LYS A 46 -1.22 2.23 -0.80
N LEU A 47 -2.42 2.77 -1.07
CA LEU A 47 -3.63 1.96 -1.23
C LEU A 47 -3.72 1.28 -2.59
N VAL A 48 -3.31 1.97 -3.67
CA VAL A 48 -3.38 1.43 -5.04
C VAL A 48 -2.21 0.48 -5.34
N GLY A 49 -1.01 0.76 -4.83
CA GLY A 49 0.20 -0.01 -5.13
C GLY A 49 0.24 -1.39 -4.49
N GLY A 50 -0.45 -1.59 -3.36
CA GLY A 50 -0.46 -2.87 -2.63
C GLY A 50 0.94 -3.32 -2.19
N VAL A 51 1.09 -4.63 -1.93
CA VAL A 51 2.38 -5.26 -1.58
C VAL A 51 2.59 -6.47 -2.48
N ALA A 52 3.63 -6.44 -3.32
CA ALA A 52 4.04 -7.58 -4.12
C ALA A 52 4.86 -8.55 -3.26
N VAL A 53 4.51 -9.84 -3.29
CA VAL A 53 5.21 -10.90 -2.55
C VAL A 53 5.90 -11.83 -3.53
N ILE A 54 7.22 -11.97 -3.41
CA ILE A 54 8.01 -12.93 -4.19
C ILE A 54 8.25 -14.16 -3.30
N LYS A 55 7.83 -15.34 -3.78
CA LYS A 55 8.06 -16.61 -3.08
C LYS A 55 9.24 -17.33 -3.76
N VAL A 56 10.36 -17.44 -3.05
CA VAL A 56 11.54 -18.17 -3.51
C VAL A 56 11.51 -19.57 -2.90
N GLY A 57 11.67 -20.59 -3.74
CA GLY A 57 11.78 -21.99 -3.29
C GLY A 57 13.22 -22.47 -3.34
N ALA A 58 13.57 -23.43 -2.48
CA ALA A 58 14.87 -24.10 -2.50
C ALA A 58 14.72 -25.60 -2.16
N ALA A 59 15.73 -26.41 -2.47
CA ALA A 59 15.70 -27.85 -2.23
C ALA A 59 15.95 -28.21 -0.76
N THR A 60 16.62 -27.32 -0.01
CA THR A 60 16.91 -27.50 1.43
C THR A 60 16.64 -26.22 2.23
N GLU A 61 16.41 -26.32 3.54
CA GLU A 61 16.21 -25.16 4.43
C GLU A 61 17.41 -24.21 4.46
N THR A 62 18.62 -24.73 4.29
CA THR A 62 19.85 -23.94 4.30
C THR A 62 19.88 -22.99 3.10
N GLU A 63 19.49 -23.48 1.92
CA GLU A 63 19.41 -22.68 0.69
C GLU A 63 18.26 -21.68 0.69
N MET A 64 17.22 -21.86 1.52
CA MET A 64 16.14 -20.86 1.66
C MET A 64 16.57 -19.62 2.45
N LYS A 65 17.68 -19.68 3.20
CA LYS A 65 18.14 -18.61 4.08
C LYS A 65 19.35 -17.85 3.53
N GLU A 66 19.96 -18.33 2.46
CA GLU A 66 20.95 -17.60 1.65
C GLU A 66 20.25 -16.70 0.61
#